data_AF-A0A443YH62-F1
#
_entry.id   AF-A0A443YH62-F1
#
_cell.length_a   1.000
_cell.length_b   1.000
_cell.length_c   1.000
_cell.angle_alpha   90.00
_cell.angle_beta   90.00
_cell.angle_gamma   90.00
#
_symmetry.space_group_name_H-M   'P 1'
#
loop_
_entity.id
_entity.type
_entity.pdbx_description
1 polymer ?
#
loop_
_entity_poly.entity_id
_entity_poly.type
_entity_poly.pdbx_seq_one_letter_code
_entity_poly.pdbx_strand_id
1 'polypeptide(L)'
;MGTNSTQPLDTLEQGFGLFNDFQQRINSRSKGENSVQARLWETEAKGDAHDIRQKAVKDGEALREEREKTRSGHNTDWGGSNLAMSGSKKLIRDAERIQDRQDEEDVLFQGEMGARGVLDDARHRSNLLRINSGLSADRSTLSLGSKIYGTRS
;
A
#
# COMPACT_ATOMS: atom_id res chain seq x y z
N MET A 1 2.61 39.31 64.77
CA MET A 1 2.88 39.78 63.40
C MET A 1 3.38 38.59 62.61
N GLY A 2 2.51 37.97 61.84
CA GLY A 2 2.85 36.84 60.98
C GLY A 2 2.67 37.25 59.53
N THR A 3 3.60 36.80 58.69
CA THR A 3 3.54 36.47 57.25
C THR A 3 4.88 36.82 56.64
N ASN A 4 5.60 35.81 56.14
CA ASN A 4 6.43 35.88 54.93
C ASN A 4 7.14 34.52 54.76
N SER A 5 6.40 33.51 54.31
CA SER A 5 7.01 32.22 53.91
C SER A 5 6.27 31.52 52.76
N THR A 6 5.32 32.17 52.09
CA THR A 6 4.54 31.57 50.98
C THR A 6 5.10 31.82 49.58
N GLN A 7 6.16 32.61 49.41
CA GLN A 7 6.65 33.01 48.07
C GLN A 7 7.51 31.98 47.28
N PRO A 8 8.22 30.99 47.87
CA PRO A 8 9.03 30.06 47.07
C PRO A 8 8.22 28.90 46.44
N LEU A 9 7.01 28.61 46.96
CA LEU A 9 6.15 27.55 46.42
C LEU A 9 5.40 27.98 45.15
N ASP A 10 4.85 29.20 45.15
CA ASP A 10 4.13 29.75 43.98
C ASP A 10 5.04 29.99 42.76
N THR A 11 6.33 30.29 42.99
CA THR A 11 7.32 30.51 41.92
C THR A 11 7.84 29.19 41.32
N LEU A 12 7.93 28.12 42.11
CA LEU A 12 8.23 26.78 41.61
C LEU A 12 7.07 26.19 40.79
N GLU A 13 5.82 26.36 41.24
CA GLU A 13 4.64 25.92 40.46
C GLU A 13 4.52 26.67 39.13
N GLN A 14 4.82 27.98 39.09
CA GLN A 14 4.89 28.74 37.84
C GLN A 14 6.00 28.25 36.90
N GLY A 15 7.17 27.88 37.44
CA GLY A 15 8.28 27.33 36.66
C GLY A 15 7.96 25.98 36.01
N PHE A 16 7.25 25.10 36.72
CA PHE A 16 6.78 23.82 36.19
C PHE A 16 5.68 23.98 35.13
N GLY A 17 4.78 24.96 35.29
CA GLY A 17 3.76 25.29 34.30
C GLY A 17 4.36 25.76 32.97
N LEU A 18 5.35 26.66 33.02
CA LEU A 18 6.02 27.18 31.82
C LEU A 18 6.82 26.10 31.07
N PHE A 19 7.44 25.16 31.79
CA PHE A 19 8.17 24.05 31.16
C PHE A 19 7.22 23.07 30.47
N ASN A 20 6.08 22.73 31.10
CA ASN A 20 5.04 21.89 30.51
C ASN A 20 4.42 22.54 29.26
N ASP A 21 4.14 23.85 29.30
CA ASP A 21 3.58 24.58 28.16
C ASP A 21 4.56 24.68 26.99
N PHE A 22 5.84 24.87 27.27
CA PHE A 22 6.90 24.86 26.25
C PHE A 22 7.07 23.48 25.62
N GLN A 23 7.12 22.43 26.44
CA GLN A 23 7.20 21.05 25.98
C GLN A 23 5.95 20.63 25.19
N GLN A 24 4.76 21.09 25.58
CA GLN A 24 3.53 20.90 24.80
C GLN A 24 3.57 21.64 23.47
N ARG A 25 4.09 22.86 23.39
CA ARG A 25 4.24 23.62 22.12
C ARG A 25 5.24 22.97 21.16
N ILE A 26 6.35 22.45 21.66
CA ILE A 26 7.31 21.70 20.84
C ILE A 26 6.69 20.40 20.34
N ASN A 27 6.04 19.64 21.23
CA ASN A 27 5.38 18.40 20.87
C ASN A 27 4.22 18.62 19.88
N SER A 28 3.49 19.72 19.96
CA SER A 28 2.38 20.01 19.03
C SER A 28 2.85 20.46 17.65
N ARG A 29 3.97 21.18 17.53
CA ARG A 29 4.61 21.45 16.22
C ARG A 29 5.16 20.18 15.57
N SER A 30 5.89 19.37 16.34
CA SER A 30 6.41 18.06 15.90
C SER A 30 5.30 17.11 15.46
N LYS A 31 4.17 17.08 16.18
CA LYS A 31 2.98 16.28 15.79
C LYS A 31 2.39 16.72 14.45
N GLY A 32 2.31 18.02 14.19
CA GLY A 32 1.83 18.56 12.92
C GLY A 32 2.69 18.11 11.73
N GLU A 33 4.02 18.25 11.84
CA GLU A 33 4.98 17.86 10.80
C GLU A 33 4.96 16.34 10.52
N ASN A 34 4.97 15.52 11.58
CA ASN A 34 4.91 14.06 11.46
C ASN A 34 3.59 13.57 10.82
N SER A 35 2.48 14.26 11.09
CA SER A 35 1.19 13.94 10.45
C SER A 35 1.17 14.23 8.95
N VAL A 36 1.83 15.32 8.54
CA VAL A 36 1.96 15.70 7.12
C VAL A 36 2.88 14.72 6.41
N GLN A 37 4.00 14.36 7.04
CA GLN A 37 4.95 13.38 6.48
C GLN A 37 4.31 12.00 6.31
N ALA A 38 3.52 11.53 7.28
CA ALA A 38 2.77 10.27 7.16
C ALA A 38 1.77 10.29 5.97
N ARG A 39 1.13 11.43 5.71
CA ARG A 39 0.24 11.60 4.54
C ARG A 39 0.99 11.66 3.22
N LEU A 40 2.18 12.25 3.20
CA LEU A 40 3.04 12.29 2.02
C LEU A 40 3.45 10.87 1.60
N TRP A 41 3.92 10.04 2.53
CA TRP A 41 4.26 8.64 2.25
C TRP A 41 3.08 7.83 1.72
N GLU A 42 1.88 8.03 2.27
CA GLU A 42 0.68 7.37 1.75
C GLU A 42 0.26 7.87 0.35
N THR A 43 0.61 9.10 -0.01
CA THR A 43 0.28 9.68 -1.31
C THR A 43 1.29 9.23 -2.37
N GLU A 44 2.57 9.23 -2.03
CA GLU A 44 3.66 8.70 -2.86
C GLU A 44 3.41 7.22 -3.19
N ALA A 45 3.10 6.41 -2.17
CA ALA A 45 2.79 4.99 -2.35
C ALA A 45 1.54 4.74 -3.22
N LYS A 46 0.58 5.67 -3.27
CA LYS A 46 -0.54 5.58 -4.22
C LYS A 46 -0.09 5.82 -5.65
N GLY A 47 0.85 6.73 -5.87
CA GLY A 47 1.50 6.94 -7.16
C GLY A 47 2.24 5.69 -7.60
N ASP A 48 3.12 5.17 -6.75
CA ASP A 48 3.89 3.95 -7.04
C ASP A 48 2.99 2.74 -7.32
N ALA A 49 1.94 2.54 -6.50
CA ALA A 49 0.98 1.46 -6.70
C ALA A 49 0.20 1.60 -8.02
N HIS A 50 -0.13 2.83 -8.42
CA HIS A 50 -0.76 3.10 -9.71
C HIS A 50 0.20 2.79 -10.86
N ASP A 51 1.46 3.19 -10.76
CA ASP A 51 2.46 2.94 -11.80
C ASP A 51 2.78 1.45 -11.96
N ILE A 52 2.83 0.70 -10.85
CA ILE A 52 2.95 -0.77 -10.86
C ILE A 52 1.77 -1.40 -11.61
N ARG A 53 0.54 -0.96 -11.33
CA ARG A 53 -0.66 -1.45 -12.05
C ARG A 53 -0.59 -1.13 -13.53
N GLN A 54 -0.24 0.10 -13.89
CA GLN A 54 -0.12 0.49 -15.30
C GLN A 54 0.94 -0.34 -16.02
N LYS A 55 2.08 -0.59 -15.35
CA LYS A 55 3.13 -1.44 -15.91
C LYS A 55 2.64 -2.87 -16.12
N ALA A 56 1.96 -3.46 -15.13
CA ALA A 56 1.42 -4.81 -15.25
C ALA A 56 0.38 -4.94 -16.39
N VAL A 57 -0.45 -3.91 -16.60
CA VAL A 57 -1.38 -3.85 -17.75
C VAL A 57 -0.61 -3.84 -19.06
N LYS A 58 0.42 -2.99 -19.19
CA LYS A 58 1.27 -2.94 -20.40
C LYS A 58 1.99 -4.26 -20.66
N ASP A 59 2.53 -4.88 -19.61
CA ASP A 59 3.23 -6.16 -19.70
C ASP A 59 2.25 -7.27 -20.12
N GLY A 60 1.02 -7.28 -19.59
CA GLY A 60 -0.05 -8.19 -20.01
C GLY A 60 -0.49 -7.97 -21.46
N GLU A 61 -0.61 -6.73 -21.92
CA GLU A 61 -0.91 -6.41 -23.32
C GLU A 61 0.19 -6.86 -24.27
N ALA A 62 1.46 -6.63 -23.92
CA ALA A 62 2.61 -7.08 -24.70
C ALA A 62 2.66 -8.62 -24.79
N LEU A 63 2.40 -9.32 -23.68
CA LEU A 63 2.30 -10.77 -23.64
C LEU A 63 1.19 -11.28 -24.57
N ARG A 64 0.02 -10.63 -24.57
CA ARG A 64 -1.10 -10.99 -25.45
C ARG A 64 -0.72 -10.83 -26.92
N GLU A 65 -0.05 -9.74 -27.30
CA GLU A 65 0.40 -9.49 -28.67
C GLU A 65 1.42 -10.53 -29.15
N GLU A 66 2.42 -10.85 -28.32
CA GLU A 66 3.44 -11.86 -28.62
C GLU A 66 2.82 -13.24 -28.87
N ARG A 67 1.84 -13.62 -28.04
CA ARG A 67 1.15 -14.90 -28.16
C ARG A 67 0.24 -14.96 -29.37
N GLU A 68 -0.48 -13.89 -29.67
CA GLU A 68 -1.28 -13.82 -30.89
C GLU A 68 -0.42 -13.97 -32.14
N LYS A 69 0.76 -13.34 -32.17
CA LYS A 69 1.73 -13.50 -33.26
C LYS A 69 2.18 -14.95 -33.41
N THR A 70 2.48 -15.63 -32.30
CA THR A 70 2.87 -17.05 -32.28
C THR A 70 1.73 -17.96 -32.78
N ARG A 71 0.49 -17.72 -32.31
CA ARG A 71 -0.70 -18.47 -32.75
C ARG A 71 -0.98 -18.29 -34.24
N SER A 72 -0.84 -17.06 -34.75
CA SER A 72 -1.01 -16.76 -36.17
C SER A 72 -0.05 -17.57 -37.04
N GLY A 73 1.21 -17.72 -36.61
CA GLY A 73 2.19 -18.58 -37.26
C GLY A 73 1.75 -20.06 -37.28
N HIS A 74 1.44 -20.64 -36.12
CA HIS A 74 1.02 -22.04 -36.04
C HIS A 74 -0.26 -22.34 -36.83
N ASN A 75 -1.23 -21.43 -36.81
CA ASN A 75 -2.48 -21.59 -37.55
C ASN A 75 -2.25 -21.52 -39.07
N THR A 76 -1.27 -20.73 -39.53
CA THR A 76 -0.84 -20.69 -40.94
C THR A 76 -0.20 -22.01 -41.36
N ASP A 77 0.68 -22.58 -40.54
CA ASP A 77 1.33 -23.88 -40.81
C ASP A 77 0.31 -25.03 -40.90
N TRP A 78 -0.71 -25.02 -40.05
CA TRP A 78 -1.79 -26.01 -40.10
C TRP A 78 -2.72 -25.81 -41.30
N GLY A 79 -2.91 -24.56 -41.73
CA GLY A 79 -3.63 -24.22 -42.96
C GLY A 79 -2.94 -24.80 -44.20
N GLY A 80 -1.61 -24.70 -44.29
CA GLY A 80 -0.82 -25.31 -45.35
C GLY A 80 -0.89 -26.85 -45.38
N SER A 81 -1.22 -27.48 -44.25
CA SER A 81 -1.29 -28.94 -44.12
C SER A 81 -2.71 -29.52 -44.20
N ASN A 82 -3.75 -28.72 -44.48
CA ASN A 82 -5.17 -29.10 -44.40
C ASN A 82 -5.64 -29.66 -43.03
N LEU A 83 -4.82 -29.53 -41.99
CA LEU A 83 -5.10 -30.02 -40.64
C LEU A 83 -5.84 -28.99 -39.78
N ALA A 84 -5.98 -27.76 -40.26
CA ALA A 84 -6.63 -26.66 -39.57
C ALA A 84 -8.10 -26.95 -39.16
N MET A 85 -8.79 -27.88 -39.85
CA MET A 85 -10.16 -28.29 -39.53
C MET A 85 -10.27 -29.59 -38.71
N SER A 86 -9.14 -30.21 -38.32
CA SER A 86 -9.16 -31.41 -37.48
C SER A 86 -9.62 -31.09 -36.05
N GLY A 87 -10.54 -31.89 -35.51
CA GLY A 87 -11.02 -31.75 -34.12
C GLY A 87 -9.89 -31.85 -33.09
N SER A 88 -8.87 -32.67 -33.35
CA SER A 88 -7.67 -32.78 -32.50
C SER A 88 -6.87 -31.47 -32.43
N LYS A 89 -6.73 -30.76 -33.56
CA LYS A 89 -6.07 -29.44 -33.62
C LYS A 89 -6.93 -28.33 -33.03
N LYS A 90 -8.26 -28.50 -33.02
CA LYS A 90 -9.16 -27.59 -32.31
C LYS A 90 -8.94 -27.65 -30.79
N LEU A 91 -8.80 -28.85 -30.22
CA LEU A 91 -8.50 -29.01 -28.79
C LEU A 91 -7.17 -28.37 -28.39
N ILE A 92 -6.13 -28.50 -29.22
CA ILE A 92 -4.83 -27.87 -28.98
C ILE A 92 -4.97 -26.34 -28.96
N ARG A 93 -5.67 -25.74 -29.94
CA ARG A 93 -5.94 -24.29 -29.96
C ARG A 93 -6.69 -23.80 -28.73
N ASP A 94 -7.69 -24.56 -28.30
CA ASP A 94 -8.50 -24.19 -27.13
C ASP A 94 -7.65 -24.27 -25.85
N ALA A 95 -6.77 -25.26 -25.73
CA ALA A 95 -5.82 -25.37 -24.62
C ALA A 95 -4.82 -24.21 -24.61
N GLU A 96 -4.21 -23.89 -25.75
CA GLU A 96 -3.30 -22.74 -25.90
C GLU A 96 -3.98 -21.43 -25.50
N ARG A 97 -5.22 -21.19 -25.96
CA ARG A 97 -6.00 -20.00 -25.58
C ARG A 97 -6.30 -19.90 -24.09
N ILE A 98 -6.53 -21.02 -23.42
CA ILE A 98 -6.76 -21.05 -21.97
C ILE A 98 -5.47 -20.70 -21.25
N GLN A 99 -4.36 -21.32 -21.63
CA GLN A 99 -3.06 -21.04 -21.05
C GLN A 99 -2.65 -19.57 -21.25
N ASP A 100 -2.91 -19.01 -22.43
CA ASP A 100 -2.64 -17.59 -22.72
C ASP A 100 -3.39 -16.64 -21.80
N ARG A 101 -4.65 -16.96 -21.47
CA ARG A 101 -5.42 -16.17 -20.52
C ARG A 101 -4.89 -16.33 -19.10
N GLN A 102 -4.54 -17.54 -18.69
CA GLN A 102 -3.98 -17.80 -17.36
C GLN A 102 -2.69 -17.03 -17.14
N ASP A 103 -1.78 -17.08 -18.11
CA ASP A 103 -0.50 -16.39 -18.00
C ASP A 103 -0.66 -14.86 -18.02
N GLU A 104 -1.63 -14.34 -18.78
CA GLU A 104 -1.98 -12.90 -18.74
C GLU A 104 -2.56 -12.50 -17.37
N GLU A 105 -3.51 -13.29 -16.86
CA GLU A 105 -4.12 -13.09 -15.54
C GLU A 105 -3.08 -13.16 -14.43
N ASP A 106 -2.09 -14.04 -14.52
CA ASP A 106 -0.99 -14.17 -13.57
C ASP A 106 -0.13 -12.91 -13.53
N VAL A 107 0.20 -12.31 -14.69
CA VAL A 107 0.95 -11.04 -14.75
C VAL A 107 0.16 -9.90 -14.11
N LEU A 108 -1.13 -9.79 -14.44
CA LEU A 108 -2.01 -8.77 -13.86
C LEU A 108 -2.16 -8.95 -12.35
N PHE A 109 -2.30 -10.19 -11.90
CA PHE A 109 -2.43 -10.54 -10.49
C PHE A 109 -1.14 -10.22 -9.72
N GLN A 110 0.03 -10.56 -10.27
CA GLN A 110 1.33 -10.20 -9.67
C GLN A 110 1.49 -8.68 -9.55
N GLY A 111 1.07 -7.94 -10.57
CA GLY A 111 1.03 -6.47 -10.54
C GLY A 111 0.15 -5.92 -9.42
N GLU A 112 -1.07 -6.45 -9.28
CA GLU A 112 -2.00 -6.03 -8.21
C GLU A 112 -1.47 -6.40 -6.82
N MET A 113 -0.85 -7.57 -6.66
CA MET A 113 -0.21 -7.98 -5.40
C MET A 113 0.98 -7.06 -5.06
N GLY A 114 1.79 -6.68 -6.04
CA GLY A 114 2.87 -5.70 -5.86
C GLY A 114 2.34 -4.34 -5.43
N ALA A 115 1.29 -3.84 -6.09
CA ALA A 115 0.65 -2.58 -5.76
C ALA A 115 0.06 -2.58 -4.34
N ARG A 116 -0.59 -3.68 -3.93
CA ARG A 116 -1.07 -3.85 -2.55
C ARG A 116 0.06 -3.86 -1.53
N GLY A 117 1.15 -4.57 -1.82
CA GLY A 117 2.33 -4.62 -0.96
C GLY A 117 2.91 -3.23 -0.67
N VAL A 118 3.04 -2.39 -1.70
CA VAL A 118 3.52 -1.00 -1.55
C VAL A 118 2.56 -0.16 -0.70
N LEU A 119 1.26 -0.27 -0.94
CA LEU A 119 0.27 0.45 -0.14
C LEU A 119 0.27 0.03 1.33
N ASP A 120 0.41 -1.26 1.60
CA ASP A 120 0.38 -1.79 2.96
C ASP A 120 1.67 -1.47 3.73
N ASP A 121 2.84 -1.54 3.08
CA ASP A 121 4.11 -1.10 3.68
C ASP A 121 4.08 0.41 4.00
N ALA A 122 3.62 1.24 3.06
CA ALA A 122 3.50 2.68 3.29
C ALA A 122 2.53 3.01 4.43
N ARG A 123 1.36 2.35 4.48
CA ARG A 123 0.42 2.47 5.61
C ARG A 123 1.06 2.05 6.92
N HIS A 124 1.82 0.97 6.93
CA HIS A 124 2.51 0.50 8.12
C HIS A 124 3.52 1.55 8.63
N ARG A 125 4.38 2.06 7.74
CA ARG A 125 5.37 3.11 8.06
C ARG A 125 4.70 4.40 8.54
N SER A 126 3.66 4.85 7.85
CA SER A 126 2.89 6.04 8.23
C SER A 126 2.20 5.88 9.57
N ASN A 127 1.66 4.70 9.87
CA ASN A 127 1.06 4.41 11.17
C ASN A 127 2.09 4.33 12.28
N LEU A 128 3.29 3.77 12.04
CA LEU A 128 4.38 3.82 13.00
C LEU A 128 4.82 5.25 13.30
N LEU A 129 4.92 6.11 12.27
CA LEU A 129 5.25 7.53 12.46
C LEU A 129 4.18 8.27 13.27
N ARG A 130 2.88 8.00 13.02
CA ARG A 130 1.77 8.53 13.81
C ARG A 130 1.84 8.07 15.26
N ILE A 131 2.03 6.76 15.51
CA ILE A 131 2.12 6.21 16.87
C ILE A 131 3.31 6.80 17.63
N ASN A 132 4.50 6.84 17.00
CA ASN A 132 5.71 7.39 17.61
C ASN A 132 5.60 8.89 17.92
N SER A 133 4.77 9.62 17.16
CA SER A 133 4.48 11.03 17.42
C SER A 133 3.32 11.24 18.41
N GLY A 134 2.76 10.17 18.99
CA GLY A 134 1.64 10.26 19.93
C GLY A 134 0.32 10.66 19.28
N LEU A 135 0.18 10.41 17.97
CA LEU A 135 -1.06 10.52 17.20
C LEU A 135 -1.72 9.15 17.05
N SER A 136 -3.04 9.11 16.89
CA SER A 136 -3.72 7.85 16.60
C SER A 136 -3.33 7.34 15.21
N ALA A 137 -3.02 6.05 15.12
CA ALA A 137 -2.92 5.36 13.85
C ALA A 137 -4.25 5.46 13.09
N ASP A 138 -4.16 5.57 11.76
CA ASP A 138 -5.34 5.51 10.90
C ASP A 138 -5.64 4.02 10.68
N ARG A 139 -6.70 3.54 11.33
CA ARG A 139 -7.03 2.12 11.36
C ARG A 139 -7.92 1.81 10.16
N SER A 140 -7.48 0.87 9.31
CA SER A 140 -8.38 0.19 8.39
C SER A 140 -9.54 -0.42 9.17
N THR A 141 -10.78 -0.29 8.69
CA THR A 141 -11.98 -0.90 9.28
C THR A 141 -11.88 -2.42 9.42
N LEU A 142 -10.97 -3.08 8.68
CA LEU A 142 -10.64 -4.50 8.84
C LEU A 142 -9.80 -4.81 10.11
N SER A 143 -9.11 -3.83 10.69
CA SER A 143 -8.33 -3.98 11.93
C SER A 143 -9.18 -3.90 13.21
N LEU A 144 -10.50 -3.69 13.10
CA LEU A 144 -11.38 -3.71 14.27
C LEU A 144 -11.41 -5.08 14.98
N GLY A 145 -11.07 -6.17 14.28
CA GLY A 145 -11.00 -7.52 14.84
C GLY A 145 -9.78 -7.79 15.74
N SER A 146 -8.71 -6.98 15.69
CA SER A 146 -7.52 -7.18 16.53
C SER A 146 -7.60 -6.49 17.89
N LYS A 147 -8.75 -5.87 18.23
CA LYS A 147 -9.02 -5.23 19.52
C LYS A 147 -9.26 -6.24 20.68
N ILE A 148 -8.90 -7.51 20.51
CA ILE A 148 -9.09 -8.53 21.55
C ILE A 148 -8.05 -8.41 22.67
N TYR A 149 -6.88 -7.80 22.42
CA TYR A 149 -5.80 -7.67 23.42
C TYR A 149 -5.23 -6.26 23.55
N GLY A 150 -6.10 -5.24 23.68
CA GLY A 150 -5.71 -3.87 24.01
C GLY A 150 -6.08 -3.50 25.44
N THR A 151 -5.16 -3.77 26.35
CA THR A 151 -4.96 -3.36 27.76
C THR A 151 -6.13 -2.68 28.50
N ARG A 152 -6.64 -3.35 29.55
CA ARG A 152 -7.33 -2.69 30.66
C ARG A 152 -6.30 -1.82 31.42
N SER A 153 -6.44 -0.50 31.31
CA SER A 153 -5.98 0.48 32.32
C SER A 153 -6.95 1.63 32.33
#